data_AF-A0A848CI16-F1
#
_entry.id   AF-A0A848CI16-F1
#
_cell.length_a   1.000
_cell.length_b   1.000
_cell.length_c   1.000
_cell.angle_alpha   90.00
_cell.angle_beta   90.00
_cell.angle_gamma   90.00
#
_symmetry.space_group_name_H-M   'P 1'
#
loop_
_entity.id
_entity.type
_entity.pdbx_description
1 polymer ?
#
loop_
_entity_poly.entity_id
_entity_poly.type
_entity_poly.pdbx_seq_one_letter_code
_entity_poly.pdbx_strand_id
1 'polypeptide(L)'
;MAEHVVSESAAEGIVDYGITYADKKQGVTVCCASVEENICNRLLAMCEEIKLPVRAITVPMEAYLRGLSQLKTYANKTAIFFFFEDSGVTSILYKNGVYLYSTRSRIFSGERDAYTEYGSFQIDATGIYYKRRSNEIY
;
A
#
# COMPACT_ATOMS: atom_id res chain seq x y z
N MET A 1 11.09 -17.95 -9.69
CA MET A 1 10.19 -16.83 -10.03
C MET A 1 10.44 -15.59 -9.18
N ALA A 2 10.78 -15.71 -7.89
CA ALA A 2 11.12 -14.54 -7.05
C ALA A 2 12.50 -13.92 -7.38
N GLU A 3 13.50 -14.71 -7.77
CA GLU A 3 14.84 -14.17 -8.10
C GLU A 3 14.85 -13.27 -9.35
N HIS A 4 13.99 -13.52 -10.33
CA HIS A 4 13.99 -12.79 -11.60
C HIS A 4 13.28 -11.43 -11.55
N VAL A 5 12.49 -11.14 -10.50
CA VAL A 5 11.79 -9.85 -10.35
C VAL A 5 12.68 -8.81 -9.63
N VAL A 6 13.69 -9.26 -8.89
CA VAL A 6 14.58 -8.39 -8.12
C VAL A 6 15.74 -7.85 -8.98
N SER A 7 16.02 -8.46 -10.14
CA SER A 7 17.17 -8.12 -10.98
C SER A 7 16.97 -6.97 -11.96
N GLU A 8 15.74 -6.52 -12.25
CA GLU A 8 15.48 -5.52 -13.31
C GLU A 8 15.40 -4.06 -12.84
N SER A 9 15.45 -3.77 -11.54
CA SER A 9 15.31 -2.39 -10.99
C SER A 9 16.44 -2.00 -10.03
N ALA A 10 17.59 -2.66 -10.14
CA ALA A 10 18.66 -2.58 -9.15
C ALA A 10 19.57 -1.33 -9.22
N ALA A 11 19.20 -0.23 -9.90
CA ALA A 11 20.22 0.80 -10.18
C ALA A 11 19.85 2.30 -10.15
N GLU A 12 18.60 2.74 -10.02
CA GLU A 12 18.33 4.19 -9.98
C GLU A 12 17.23 4.55 -8.97
N GLY A 13 17.62 4.84 -7.72
CA GLY A 13 16.70 5.36 -6.70
C GLY A 13 17.18 5.20 -5.26
N ILE A 14 16.57 5.96 -4.36
CA ILE A 14 16.70 5.76 -2.91
C ILE A 14 15.82 4.55 -2.55
N VAL A 15 16.39 3.58 -1.84
CA VAL A 15 15.67 2.41 -1.32
C VAL A 15 15.76 2.38 0.19
N ASP A 16 14.66 2.06 0.84
CA ASP A 16 14.61 1.89 2.29
C ASP A 16 13.52 0.89 2.69
N TYR A 17 13.55 0.47 3.95
CA TYR A 17 12.55 -0.42 4.51
C TYR A 17 12.17 -0.07 5.94
N GLY A 18 10.89 -0.22 6.26
CA GLY A 18 10.34 -0.04 7.59
C GLY A 18 9.81 -1.36 8.16
N ILE A 19 10.12 -1.66 9.43
CA ILE A 19 9.48 -2.76 10.15
C ILE A 19 8.09 -2.29 10.62
N THR A 20 7.04 -2.90 10.09
CA THR A 20 5.65 -2.53 10.39
C THR A 20 4.98 -3.47 11.38
N TYR A 21 5.51 -4.69 11.53
CA TYR A 21 5.08 -5.67 12.51
C TYR A 21 6.24 -6.61 12.86
N ALA A 22 6.36 -6.98 14.13
CA ALA A 22 7.33 -7.97 14.58
C ALA A 22 6.76 -8.76 15.76
N ASP A 23 6.70 -10.08 15.60
CA ASP A 23 6.31 -11.03 16.65
C ASP A 23 7.19 -12.28 16.60
N LYS A 24 7.51 -12.82 17.78
CA LYS A 24 8.44 -13.97 17.89
C LYS A 24 7.91 -15.25 17.26
N LYS A 25 6.59 -15.42 17.16
CA LYS A 25 5.93 -16.61 16.59
C LYS A 25 5.52 -16.40 15.14
N GLN A 26 5.08 -15.19 14.81
CA GLN A 26 4.53 -14.87 13.48
C GLN A 26 5.55 -14.23 12.52
N GLY A 27 6.74 -13.87 13.01
CA GLY A 27 7.82 -13.30 12.21
C GLY A 27 7.76 -11.78 12.12
N VAL A 28 8.43 -11.24 11.10
CA VAL A 28 8.57 -9.79 10.87
C VAL A 28 7.94 -9.44 9.53
N THR A 29 7.14 -8.38 9.51
CA THR A 29 6.63 -7.75 8.29
C THR A 29 7.44 -6.50 8.00
N VAL A 30 7.94 -6.43 6.77
CA VAL A 30 8.75 -5.33 6.28
C VAL A 30 8.02 -4.62 5.14
N CYS A 31 7.93 -3.30 5.22
CA CYS A 31 7.45 -2.44 4.15
C CYS A 31 8.66 -1.88 3.42
N CYS A 32 8.94 -2.39 2.23
CA CYS A 32 10.02 -1.91 1.37
C CYS A 32 9.49 -0.83 0.42
N ALA A 33 10.31 0.19 0.18
CA ALA A 33 10.00 1.24 -0.78
C ALA A 33 11.24 1.62 -1.59
N SER A 34 11.00 1.99 -2.83
CA SER A 34 11.97 2.67 -3.68
C SER A 34 11.35 3.96 -4.21
N VAL A 35 12.19 4.96 -4.40
CA VAL A 35 11.78 6.26 -4.93
C VAL A 35 12.93 6.87 -5.72
N GLU A 36 12.61 7.52 -6.84
CA GLU A 36 13.59 8.32 -7.57
C GLU A 36 14.07 9.48 -6.70
N GLU A 37 15.38 9.70 -6.66
CA GLU A 37 16.00 10.74 -5.82
C GLU A 37 15.41 12.14 -6.08
N ASN A 38 15.09 12.45 -7.34
CA ASN A 38 14.48 13.73 -7.73
C ASN A 38 13.14 13.98 -7.04
N ILE A 39 12.34 12.93 -6.79
CA ILE A 39 11.05 13.08 -6.09
C ILE A 39 11.29 13.51 -4.64
N CYS A 40 12.24 12.88 -3.94
CA CYS A 40 12.62 13.27 -2.58
C CYS A 40 13.18 14.70 -2.54
N ASN A 41 14.07 15.06 -3.47
CA ASN A 41 14.67 16.39 -3.52
C ASN A 41 13.62 17.49 -3.73
N ARG A 42 12.63 17.26 -4.60
CA ARG A 42 11.52 18.21 -4.80
C ARG A 42 10.67 18.37 -3.54
N LEU A 43 10.38 17.27 -2.83
CA LEU A 43 9.63 17.32 -1.57
C LEU A 43 10.41 18.11 -0.50
N LEU A 44 11.71 17.84 -0.35
CA LEU A 44 12.59 18.55 0.59
C LEU A 44 12.67 20.05 0.27
N ALA A 45 12.82 20.42 -1.00
CA ALA A 45 12.85 21.82 -1.42
C ALA A 45 11.55 22.56 -1.06
N MET A 46 10.37 21.93 -1.28
CA MET A 46 9.09 22.50 -0.87
C MET A 46 9.01 22.70 0.65
N CYS A 47 9.49 21.73 1.44
CA CYS A 47 9.52 21.86 2.89
C CYS A 47 10.50 22.94 3.37
N GLU A 48 11.65 23.10 2.70
CA GLU A 48 12.63 24.14 3.00
C GLU A 48 12.06 25.55 2.73
N GLU A 49 11.33 25.73 1.63
CA GLU A 49 10.67 27.00 1.28
C GLU A 49 9.73 27.49 2.39
N ILE A 50 9.01 26.57 3.02
CA ILE A 50 8.11 26.86 4.15
C ILE A 50 8.78 26.74 5.52
N LYS A 51 10.10 26.54 5.57
CA LYS A 51 10.91 26.36 6.79
C LYS A 51 10.41 25.22 7.69
N LEU A 52 9.88 24.15 7.10
CA LEU A 52 9.45 22.96 7.82
C LEU A 52 10.62 21.97 7.90
N PRO A 53 11.19 21.71 9.09
CA PRO A 53 12.27 20.74 9.22
C PRO A 53 11.75 19.32 8.95
N VAL A 54 12.34 18.64 7.96
CA VAL A 54 12.01 17.26 7.62
C VAL A 54 12.97 16.31 8.34
N ARG A 55 12.42 15.48 9.24
CA ARG A 55 13.20 14.44 9.96
C ARG A 55 13.25 13.11 9.21
N ALA A 56 12.16 12.78 8.51
CA ALA A 56 12.01 11.52 7.80
C ALA A 56 10.96 11.67 6.70
N ILE A 57 11.15 10.93 5.61
CA ILE A 57 10.17 10.76 4.53
C ILE A 57 9.75 9.29 4.58
N THR A 58 8.46 9.01 4.42
CA THR A 58 7.90 7.66 4.44
C THR A 58 6.95 7.50 3.27
N VAL A 59 6.70 6.26 2.85
CA VAL A 59 5.60 5.96 1.92
C VAL A 59 4.26 5.87 2.65
N PRO A 60 3.13 6.19 1.99
CA PRO A 60 1.80 6.11 2.60
C PRO A 60 1.50 4.75 3.22
N MET A 61 1.92 3.66 2.58
CA MET A 61 1.65 2.31 3.06
C MET A 61 2.26 2.04 4.43
N GLU A 62 3.51 2.45 4.65
CA GLU A 62 4.16 2.29 5.95
C GLU A 62 3.42 3.08 7.04
N ALA A 63 2.95 4.29 6.72
CA ALA A 63 2.17 5.10 7.64
C ALA A 63 0.83 4.43 8.01
N TYR A 64 0.12 3.87 7.02
CA TYR A 64 -1.11 3.10 7.27
C TYR A 64 -0.82 1.89 8.17
N LEU A 65 0.18 1.09 7.83
CA LEU A 65 0.51 -0.13 8.58
C LEU A 65 0.92 0.20 10.03
N ARG A 66 1.76 1.23 10.23
CA ARG A 66 2.15 1.70 11.56
C ARG A 66 0.93 2.19 12.35
N GLY A 67 0.05 3.00 11.75
CA GLY A 67 -1.16 3.47 12.40
C GLY A 67 -2.11 2.34 12.79
N LEU A 68 -2.37 1.40 11.88
CA LEU A 68 -3.23 0.25 12.12
C LEU A 68 -2.65 -0.70 13.18
N SER A 69 -1.33 -0.86 13.24
CA SER A 69 -0.68 -1.69 14.27
C SER A 69 -0.94 -1.20 15.70
N GLN A 70 -1.25 0.09 15.88
CA GLN A 70 -1.57 0.67 17.19
C GLN A 70 -3.03 0.41 17.60
N LEU A 71 -3.90 -0.01 16.68
CA LEU A 71 -5.31 -0.26 16.94
C LEU A 71 -5.52 -1.64 17.61
N LYS A 72 -5.31 -1.68 18.93
CA LYS A 72 -5.45 -2.92 19.74
C LYS A 72 -6.80 -3.61 19.59
N THR A 73 -7.87 -2.86 19.30
CA THR A 73 -9.22 -3.38 19.04
C THR A 73 -9.27 -4.46 17.95
N TYR A 74 -8.34 -4.41 16.99
CA TYR A 74 -8.27 -5.32 15.85
C TYR A 74 -7.09 -6.30 15.91
N ALA A 75 -6.31 -6.31 17.00
CA ALA A 75 -5.09 -7.12 17.12
C ALA A 75 -5.31 -8.62 16.93
N ASN A 76 -6.49 -9.16 17.26
CA ASN A 76 -6.83 -10.58 17.09
C ASN A 76 -8.05 -10.75 16.18
N LYS A 77 -8.28 -9.80 15.27
CA LYS A 77 -9.44 -9.82 14.36
C LYS A 77 -8.99 -9.82 12.90
N THR A 78 -9.87 -10.33 12.05
CA THR A 78 -9.80 -10.09 10.61
C THR A 78 -10.61 -8.83 10.31
N ALA A 79 -10.01 -7.87 9.63
CA ALA A 79 -10.64 -6.59 9.32
C ALA A 79 -10.16 -6.08 7.96
N ILE A 80 -11.03 -5.34 7.27
CA ILE A 80 -10.67 -4.53 6.11
C ILE A 80 -10.78 -3.06 6.51
N PHE A 81 -9.72 -2.31 6.26
CA PHE A 81 -9.68 -0.86 6.43
C PHE A 81 -9.79 -0.19 5.06
N PHE A 82 -10.73 0.75 4.94
CA PHE A 82 -10.91 1.57 3.74
C PHE A 82 -10.39 2.99 4.01
N PHE A 83 -9.39 3.41 3.25
CA PHE A 83 -8.87 4.76 3.24
C PHE A 83 -9.39 5.45 1.99
N PHE A 84 -10.31 6.39 2.19
CA PHE A 84 -10.85 7.22 1.12
C PHE A 84 -9.88 8.37 0.86
N GLU A 85 -9.36 8.41 -0.35
CA GLU A 85 -8.49 9.46 -0.88
C GLU A 85 -9.23 10.21 -2.00
N ASP A 86 -8.66 11.31 -2.48
CA ASP A 86 -9.34 12.22 -3.42
C ASP A 86 -9.88 11.53 -4.68
N SER A 87 -9.08 10.65 -5.31
CA SER A 87 -9.46 9.95 -6.55
C SER A 87 -9.65 8.44 -6.38
N GLY A 88 -9.49 7.89 -5.17
CA GLY A 88 -9.41 6.46 -4.96
C GLY A 88 -9.65 5.96 -3.55
N VAL A 89 -9.84 4.66 -3.43
CA VAL A 89 -9.89 3.94 -2.14
C VAL A 89 -8.71 3.01 -2.05
N THR A 90 -7.92 3.16 -1.01
CA THR A 90 -6.95 2.15 -0.59
C THR A 90 -7.62 1.21 0.40
N SER A 91 -7.69 -0.08 0.09
CA SER A 91 -8.26 -1.12 0.96
C SER A 91 -7.15 -1.99 1.51
N ILE A 92 -7.11 -2.20 2.83
CA ILE A 92 -6.07 -2.99 3.49
C ILE A 92 -6.72 -4.12 4.31
N LEU A 93 -6.38 -5.36 3.97
CA LEU A 93 -6.83 -6.57 4.66
C LEU A 93 -5.82 -6.97 5.75
N TYR A 94 -6.34 -7.07 6.96
CA TYR A 94 -5.65 -7.63 8.12
C TYR A 94 -6.29 -8.96 8.52
N LYS A 95 -5.47 -9.93 8.92
CA LYS A 95 -5.89 -11.19 9.56
C LYS A 95 -5.14 -11.36 10.86
N ASN A 96 -5.86 -11.46 11.97
CA ASN A 96 -5.29 -11.55 13.32
C ASN A 96 -4.27 -10.44 13.61
N GLY A 97 -4.59 -9.20 13.26
CA GLY A 97 -3.71 -8.05 13.50
C GLY A 97 -2.46 -7.99 12.60
N VAL A 98 -2.31 -8.92 11.65
CA VAL A 98 -1.21 -8.92 10.67
C VAL A 98 -1.71 -8.50 9.31
N TYR A 99 -0.98 -7.60 8.66
CA TYR A 99 -1.21 -7.20 7.27
C TYR A 99 -1.05 -8.39 6.33
N LEU A 100 -2.03 -8.60 5.44
CA LEU A 100 -2.00 -9.68 4.47
C LEU A 100 -1.98 -9.17 3.03
N TYR A 101 -2.77 -8.14 2.74
CA TYR A 101 -2.98 -7.66 1.37
C TYR A 101 -3.48 -6.23 1.35
N SER A 102 -3.13 -5.47 0.31
CA SER A 102 -3.74 -4.17 0.00
C SER A 102 -4.05 -4.03 -1.48
N THR A 103 -5.10 -3.26 -1.79
CA THR A 103 -5.39 -2.79 -3.15
C THR A 103 -5.63 -1.28 -3.13
N ARG A 104 -5.49 -0.64 -4.29
CA ARG A 104 -5.91 0.74 -4.53
C ARG A 104 -6.82 0.77 -5.75
N SER A 105 -8.03 1.30 -5.59
CA SER A 105 -9.03 1.42 -6.66
C SER A 105 -9.42 2.88 -6.86
N ARG A 106 -9.86 3.27 -8.05
CA ARG A 106 -10.39 4.62 -8.29
C ARG A 106 -11.87 4.70 -7.88
N ILE A 107 -12.31 5.80 -7.26
CA ILE A 107 -13.71 5.99 -6.84
C ILE A 107 -14.59 6.38 -8.03
N PHE A 108 -14.03 7.15 -8.98
CA PHE A 108 -14.74 7.60 -10.18
C PHE A 108 -13.86 7.39 -11.42
N SER A 109 -13.91 6.20 -12.03
CA SER A 109 -13.40 6.01 -13.39
C SER A 109 -14.54 6.30 -14.36
N GLY A 110 -14.50 7.45 -15.03
CA GLY A 110 -15.24 7.61 -16.30
C GLY A 110 -14.77 6.54 -17.31
N GLU A 111 -15.59 6.25 -18.31
CA GLU A 111 -15.43 5.17 -19.31
C GLU A 111 -14.10 5.12 -20.09
N ARG A 112 -13.16 6.05 -19.91
CA ARG A 112 -11.97 6.18 -20.77
C ARG A 112 -10.70 5.44 -20.32
N ASP A 113 -10.64 4.89 -19.11
CA ASP A 113 -9.44 4.22 -18.58
C ASP A 113 -9.57 2.68 -18.46
N ALA A 114 -10.40 2.05 -19.29
CA ALA A 114 -10.78 0.64 -19.18
C ALA A 114 -9.69 -0.39 -19.59
N TYR A 115 -8.40 -0.09 -19.48
CA TYR A 115 -7.31 -0.95 -19.99
C TYR A 115 -6.24 -1.40 -18.98
N THR A 116 -6.46 -1.20 -17.68
CA THR A 116 -5.61 -1.78 -16.62
C THR A 116 -6.41 -2.78 -15.81
N GLU A 117 -5.85 -3.95 -15.48
CA GLU A 117 -6.53 -5.05 -14.79
C GLU A 117 -7.32 -4.57 -13.54
N TYR A 118 -8.64 -4.48 -13.66
CA TYR A 118 -9.52 -4.10 -12.56
C TYR A 118 -9.95 -5.35 -11.79
N GLY A 119 -9.38 -5.54 -10.60
CA GLY A 119 -9.95 -6.38 -9.56
C GLY A 119 -10.91 -5.55 -8.71
N SER A 120 -12.16 -6.00 -8.54
CA SER A 120 -13.09 -5.36 -7.60
C SER A 120 -13.37 -6.27 -6.41
N PHE A 121 -13.43 -5.66 -5.22
CA PHE A 121 -13.93 -6.33 -4.02
C PHE A 121 -15.44 -6.23 -4.01
N GLN A 122 -16.12 -7.38 -4.04
CA GLN A 122 -17.55 -7.45 -3.73
C GLN A 122 -17.69 -7.88 -2.27
N ILE A 123 -18.52 -7.15 -1.53
CA ILE A 123 -18.83 -7.43 -0.12
C ILE A 123 -20.32 -7.65 -0.05
N ASP A 124 -20.72 -8.81 0.47
CA ASP A 124 -22.11 -9.10 0.78
C ASP A 124 -22.21 -9.78 2.17
N ALA A 125 -23.42 -10.19 2.53
CA ALA A 125 -23.68 -10.85 3.82
C ALA A 125 -22.94 -12.19 4.00
N THR A 126 -22.35 -12.75 2.93
CA THR A 126 -21.71 -14.06 2.91
C THR A 126 -20.18 -13.98 2.90
N GLY A 127 -19.60 -12.82 2.60
CA GLY A 127 -18.16 -12.61 2.75
C GLY A 127 -17.58 -11.51 1.86
N ILE A 128 -16.25 -11.52 1.77
CA ILE A 128 -15.48 -10.65 0.89
C ILE A 128 -14.95 -11.49 -0.27
N TYR A 129 -15.27 -11.07 -1.49
CA TYR A 129 -14.88 -11.76 -2.70
C TYR A 129 -14.01 -10.86 -3.55
N TYR A 130 -12.85 -11.37 -3.96
CA TYR A 130 -12.03 -10.73 -4.99
C TYR A 130 -12.50 -11.20 -6.36
N LYS A 131 -13.03 -10.27 -7.17
CA LYS A 131 -13.41 -10.55 -8.55
C LYS A 131 -12.38 -9.93 -9.49
N ARG A 132 -11.53 -10.78 -10.07
CA ARG A 132 -10.65 -10.38 -11.18
C ARG A 132 -11.49 -10.27 -12.45
N ARG A 133 -11.57 -9.09 -13.09
CA ARG A 133 -12.03 -9.01 -14.48
C ARG A 133 -10.84 -9.27 -15.39
N SER A 134 -10.80 -10.44 -16.02
CA SER A 134 -9.94 -10.70 -17.16
C SER A 134 -10.65 -10.17 -18.42
N ASN A 135 -10.06 -9.19 -19.11
CA ASN A 135 -10.47 -8.87 -20.47
C ASN A 135 -9.73 -9.81 -21.42
N GLU A 136 -10.14 -11.08 -21.46
CA GLU A 136 -9.83 -11.94 -22.62
C GLU A 136 -10.91 -11.68 -23.67
N ILE A 137 -10.52 -11.03 -24.76
CA ILE A 137 -11.28 -10.99 -26.01
C ILE A 137 -10.40 -11.73 -27.04
N TYR A 138 -10.87 -12.88 -27.51
CA TYR A 138 -10.37 -13.53 -28.73
C TYR A 138 -10.79 -12.73 -29.95
#